data_AF-A0A961E820-F1
#
_entry.id   AF-A0A961E820-F1
#
_cell.length_a   1.000
_cell.length_b   1.000
_cell.length_c   1.000
_cell.angle_alpha   90.00
_cell.angle_beta   90.00
_cell.angle_gamma   90.00
#
_symmetry.space_group_name_H-M   'P 1'
#
loop_
_entity.id
_entity.type
_entity.pdbx_description
1 polymer ?
#
loop_
_entity_poly.entity_id
_entity_poly.type
_entity_poly.pdbx_seq_one_letter_code
_entity_poly.pdbx_strand_id
1 'polypeptide(L)'
;MNVAEAADQLGVSPRRVRALIAAGRVNAAKVGTSWQVETLPDGRRHRRPLSVRSRRMLVHALHYRTLTGLSGTDRSRTAARIRALRTADDPSALLADWWGGAPDHDGGLFETHLIANAVAGNTEYIRYSVSQHHYEYLRDPDDLADVVATERTIRGWSVRRLADSADIDPAAVRLIERAEQAPLSAVRRTLRALDIEPTALPDLRIAP
;
A
#
# COMPACT_ATOMS: atom_id res chain seq x y z
N MET A 1 9.17 -23.70 -24.57
CA MET A 1 9.93 -23.61 -23.30
C MET A 1 9.54 -24.75 -22.39
N ASN A 2 10.40 -25.18 -21.48
CA ASN A 2 10.05 -26.22 -20.50
C ASN A 2 9.28 -25.64 -19.29
N VAL A 3 8.75 -26.50 -18.43
CA VAL A 3 7.95 -26.08 -17.26
C VAL A 3 8.74 -25.25 -16.24
N ALA A 4 10.04 -25.48 -16.11
CA ALA A 4 10.89 -24.72 -15.18
C ALA A 4 11.14 -23.31 -15.71
N GLU A 5 11.48 -23.17 -16.99
CA GLU A 5 11.62 -21.88 -17.68
C GLU A 5 10.31 -21.07 -17.65
N ALA A 6 9.17 -21.75 -17.86
CA ALA A 6 7.85 -21.15 -17.75
C ALA A 6 7.52 -20.72 -16.31
N ALA A 7 7.99 -21.45 -15.31
CA ALA A 7 7.79 -21.13 -13.89
C ALA A 7 8.56 -19.86 -13.51
N ASP A 8 9.80 -19.75 -13.95
CA ASP A 8 10.66 -18.59 -13.73
C ASP A 8 10.08 -17.35 -14.45
N GLN A 9 9.66 -17.49 -15.71
CA GLN A 9 9.04 -16.38 -16.46
C GLN A 9 7.70 -15.92 -15.89
N LEU A 10 6.91 -16.83 -15.31
CA LEU A 10 5.64 -16.49 -14.68
C LEU A 10 5.78 -16.09 -13.19
N GLY A 11 6.97 -16.20 -12.60
CA GLY A 11 7.18 -15.98 -11.16
C GLY A 11 6.34 -16.91 -10.28
N VAL A 12 6.09 -18.15 -10.70
CA VAL A 12 5.30 -19.14 -9.96
C VAL A 12 6.06 -20.46 -9.81
N SER A 13 5.59 -21.39 -8.98
CA SER A 13 6.23 -22.70 -8.86
C SER A 13 5.95 -23.61 -10.08
N PRO A 14 6.85 -24.56 -10.43
CA PRO A 14 6.62 -25.55 -11.48
C PRO A 14 5.32 -26.36 -11.30
N ARG A 15 4.93 -26.60 -10.04
CA ARG A 15 3.64 -27.25 -9.70
C ARG A 15 2.45 -26.41 -10.15
N ARG A 16 2.53 -25.09 -10.01
CA ARG A 16 1.50 -24.13 -10.47
C ARG A 16 1.39 -24.14 -11.99
N VAL A 17 2.52 -24.20 -12.71
CA VAL A 17 2.54 -24.29 -14.19
C VAL A 17 1.83 -25.56 -14.66
N ARG A 18 2.13 -26.72 -14.05
CA ARG A 18 1.42 -27.98 -14.38
C ARG A 18 -0.08 -27.90 -14.11
N ALA A 19 -0.49 -27.23 -13.02
CA ALA A 19 -1.90 -27.01 -12.73
C ALA A 19 -2.58 -26.09 -13.77
N LEU A 20 -1.87 -25.09 -14.31
CA LEU A 20 -2.37 -24.22 -15.37
C LEU A 20 -2.50 -24.94 -16.71
N ILE A 21 -1.56 -25.85 -17.03
CA ILE A 21 -1.65 -26.75 -18.19
C ILE A 21 -2.88 -27.65 -18.05
N ALA A 22 -3.05 -28.31 -16.89
CA ALA A 22 -4.20 -29.17 -16.63
C ALA A 22 -5.55 -28.43 -16.70
N ALA A 23 -5.56 -27.14 -16.37
CA ALA A 23 -6.74 -26.27 -16.46
C ALA A 23 -6.95 -25.66 -17.86
N GLY A 24 -6.12 -26.00 -18.86
CA GLY A 24 -6.19 -25.46 -20.23
C GLY A 24 -5.88 -23.96 -20.32
N ARG A 25 -5.23 -23.39 -19.29
CA ARG A 25 -4.88 -21.95 -19.23
C ARG A 25 -3.49 -21.63 -19.78
N VAL A 26 -2.66 -22.66 -19.97
CA VAL A 26 -1.34 -22.57 -20.59
C VAL A 26 -1.33 -23.61 -21.70
N ASN A 27 -1.05 -23.18 -22.93
CA ASN A 27 -1.00 -24.08 -24.06
C ASN A 27 0.34 -24.84 -24.01
N ALA A 28 0.27 -26.16 -23.89
CA ALA A 28 1.44 -27.00 -23.76
C ALA A 28 1.21 -28.37 -24.40
N ALA A 29 2.23 -28.88 -25.08
CA ALA A 29 2.27 -30.21 -25.63
C ALA A 29 3.12 -31.13 -24.74
N LYS A 30 2.71 -32.39 -24.63
CA LYS A 30 3.52 -33.41 -23.95
C LYS A 30 4.47 -34.03 -24.97
N VAL A 31 5.77 -33.81 -24.78
CA VAL A 31 6.84 -34.36 -25.62
C VAL A 31 7.64 -35.35 -24.77
N GLY A 32 7.41 -36.64 -25.03
CA GLY A 32 7.95 -37.75 -24.23
C GLY A 32 7.45 -37.72 -22.78
N THR A 33 8.37 -37.60 -21.83
CA THR A 33 8.07 -37.51 -20.38
C THR A 33 7.92 -36.07 -19.87
N SER A 34 8.12 -35.08 -20.75
CA SER A 34 8.17 -33.67 -20.39
C SER A 34 7.04 -32.86 -21.04
N TRP A 35 6.66 -31.76 -20.39
CA TRP A 35 5.73 -30.78 -20.95
C TRP A 35 6.51 -29.65 -21.60
N GLN A 36 6.24 -29.37 -22.87
CA GLN A 36 6.68 -28.18 -23.58
C GLN A 36 5.55 -27.17 -23.61
N VAL A 37 5.80 -26.01 -23.02
CA VAL A 37 4.91 -24.85 -23.07
C VAL A 37 5.15 -24.13 -24.40
N GLU A 38 4.08 -24.01 -25.19
CA GLU A 38 4.08 -23.41 -26.53
C GLU A 38 3.81 -21.91 -26.46
N THR A 39 2.87 -21.50 -25.60
CA THR A 39 2.50 -20.10 -25.41
C THR A 39 2.22 -19.87 -23.94
N LEU A 40 2.96 -18.94 -23.33
CA LEU A 40 2.59 -18.41 -22.04
C LEU A 40 1.39 -17.48 -22.21
N PRO A 41 0.43 -17.46 -21.27
CA PRO A 41 -0.59 -16.42 -21.26
C PRO A 41 0.10 -15.06 -21.30
N ASP A 42 -0.42 -14.15 -22.14
CA ASP A 42 0.11 -12.80 -22.29
C ASP A 42 0.41 -12.21 -20.90
N GLY A 43 1.66 -11.78 -20.76
CA GLY A 43 2.22 -11.38 -19.47
C GLY A 43 1.40 -10.28 -18.81
N ARG A 44 1.43 -10.27 -17.47
CA ARG A 44 0.88 -9.24 -16.56
C ARG A 44 -0.61 -9.32 -16.23
N ARG A 45 -1.11 -10.49 -15.84
CA ARG A 45 -2.21 -10.53 -14.85
C ARG A 45 -1.81 -11.42 -13.70
N HIS A 46 -0.81 -10.96 -12.94
CA HIS A 46 -0.13 -11.80 -11.96
C HIS A 46 -0.87 -11.96 -10.64
N ARG A 47 -2.01 -11.28 -10.41
CA ARG A 47 -2.81 -11.46 -9.19
C ARG A 47 -4.30 -11.35 -9.51
N ARG A 48 -5.13 -12.17 -8.86
CA ARG A 48 -6.58 -11.99 -8.88
C ARG A 48 -6.86 -10.53 -8.46
N PRO A 49 -7.68 -9.78 -9.20
CA PRO A 49 -8.00 -8.41 -8.84
C PRO A 49 -8.52 -8.35 -7.40
N LEU A 50 -8.29 -7.21 -6.73
CA LEU A 50 -8.82 -6.97 -5.39
C LEU A 50 -10.35 -7.07 -5.41
N SER A 51 -10.93 -7.56 -4.33
CA SER A 51 -12.38 -7.49 -4.15
C SER A 51 -12.84 -6.03 -4.06
N VAL A 52 -14.08 -5.77 -4.48
CA VAL A 52 -14.71 -4.43 -4.42
C VAL A 52 -14.57 -3.80 -3.03
N ARG A 53 -14.76 -4.57 -1.95
CA ARG A 53 -14.55 -4.09 -0.57
C ARG A 53 -13.10 -3.61 -0.35
N SER A 54 -12.11 -4.40 -0.77
CA SER A 54 -10.69 -4.01 -0.61
C SER A 54 -10.32 -2.79 -1.46
N ARG A 55 -10.91 -2.67 -2.66
CA ARG A 55 -10.75 -1.50 -3.53
C ARG A 55 -11.26 -0.23 -2.85
N ARG A 56 -12.52 -0.25 -2.37
CA ARG A 56 -13.15 0.86 -1.65
C ARG A 56 -12.33 1.31 -0.44
N MET A 57 -11.83 0.37 0.36
CA MET A 57 -11.01 0.71 1.52
C MET A 57 -9.67 1.35 1.13
N LEU A 58 -9.02 0.86 0.06
CA LEU A 58 -7.78 1.43 -0.43
C LEU A 58 -8.01 2.83 -1.01
N VAL A 59 -9.05 3.02 -1.81
CA VAL A 59 -9.45 4.32 -2.37
C VAL A 59 -9.76 5.31 -1.26
N HIS A 60 -10.56 4.91 -0.26
CA HIS A 60 -10.87 5.75 0.90
C HIS A 60 -9.59 6.17 1.64
N ALA A 61 -8.70 5.21 1.92
CA ALA A 61 -7.45 5.50 2.62
C ALA A 61 -6.51 6.41 1.83
N LEU A 62 -6.48 6.30 0.50
CA LEU A 62 -5.68 7.20 -0.35
C LEU A 62 -6.31 8.59 -0.46
N HIS A 63 -7.64 8.67 -0.57
CA HIS A 63 -8.36 9.94 -0.71
C HIS A 63 -8.29 10.78 0.57
N TYR A 64 -8.59 10.15 1.71
CA TYR A 64 -8.67 10.82 3.01
C TYR A 64 -7.38 10.69 3.83
N ARG A 65 -6.37 9.99 3.30
CA ARG A 65 -5.04 9.80 3.94
C ARG A 65 -5.09 9.20 5.34
N THR A 66 -6.13 8.42 5.61
CA THR A 66 -6.40 7.86 6.93
C THR A 66 -6.73 6.37 6.84
N LEU A 67 -6.29 5.62 7.86
CA LEU A 67 -6.72 4.25 8.08
C LEU A 67 -7.74 4.13 9.22
N THR A 68 -8.22 5.26 9.74
CA THR A 68 -9.26 5.33 10.77
C THR A 68 -10.57 4.72 10.27
N GLY A 69 -11.30 4.08 11.18
CA GLY A 69 -12.51 3.31 10.87
C GLY A 69 -12.27 1.90 10.30
N LEU A 70 -11.04 1.53 9.94
CA LEU A 70 -10.73 0.16 9.50
C LEU A 70 -10.46 -0.77 10.71
N SER A 71 -10.98 -2.00 10.65
CA SER A 71 -10.69 -3.06 11.64
C SER A 71 -9.22 -3.50 11.56
N GLY A 72 -8.66 -4.13 12.60
CA GLY A 72 -7.22 -4.42 12.69
C GLY A 72 -6.63 -5.16 11.48
N THR A 73 -7.28 -6.24 11.02
CA THR A 73 -6.84 -7.01 9.85
C THR A 73 -6.96 -6.21 8.55
N ASP A 74 -8.07 -5.48 8.41
CA ASP A 74 -8.38 -4.66 7.25
C ASP A 74 -7.41 -3.48 7.13
N ARG A 75 -7.13 -2.81 8.26
CA ARG A 75 -6.11 -1.77 8.43
C ARG A 75 -4.74 -2.27 8.00
N SER A 76 -4.30 -3.41 8.55
CA SER A 76 -2.98 -3.99 8.22
C SER A 76 -2.85 -4.31 6.73
N ARG A 77 -3.88 -4.91 6.12
CA ARG A 77 -3.88 -5.23 4.68
C ARG A 77 -3.87 -3.98 3.81
N THR A 78 -4.67 -2.96 4.14
CA THR A 78 -4.71 -1.71 3.38
C THR A 78 -3.39 -0.95 3.51
N ALA A 79 -2.84 -0.84 4.73
CA ALA A 79 -1.52 -0.25 4.96
C ALA A 79 -0.42 -0.94 4.14
N ALA A 80 -0.41 -2.28 4.12
CA ALA A 80 0.55 -3.05 3.34
C ALA A 80 0.42 -2.81 1.82
N ARG A 81 -0.80 -2.57 1.31
CA ARG A 81 -1.04 -2.21 -0.10
C ARG A 81 -0.54 -0.80 -0.42
N ILE A 82 -0.83 0.18 0.43
CA ILE A 82 -0.32 1.55 0.24
C ILE A 82 1.21 1.52 0.25
N ARG A 83 1.82 0.79 1.20
CA ARG A 83 3.27 0.58 1.20
C ARG A 83 3.78 -0.02 -0.09
N ALA A 84 3.15 -1.08 -0.59
CA ALA A 84 3.55 -1.72 -1.83
C ALA A 84 3.46 -0.76 -3.03
N LEU A 85 2.46 0.12 -3.09
CA LEU A 85 2.38 1.17 -4.11
C LEU A 85 3.53 2.18 -3.95
N ARG A 86 3.82 2.64 -2.73
CA ARG A 86 4.90 3.61 -2.49
C ARG A 86 6.30 3.07 -2.81
N THR A 87 6.52 1.77 -2.65
CA THR A 87 7.83 1.13 -2.88
C THR A 87 7.96 0.42 -4.23
N ALA A 88 6.93 0.40 -5.07
CA ALA A 88 7.00 -0.26 -6.37
C ALA A 88 7.83 0.55 -7.38
N ASP A 89 8.57 -0.15 -8.23
CA ASP A 89 9.24 0.44 -9.41
C ASP A 89 8.21 0.90 -10.45
N ASP A 90 7.11 0.16 -10.59
CA ASP A 90 5.97 0.52 -11.43
C ASP A 90 4.66 0.42 -10.63
N PRO A 91 4.30 1.47 -9.87
CA PRO A 91 3.04 1.51 -9.12
C PRO A 91 1.81 1.59 -10.04
N SER A 92 1.96 2.07 -11.28
CA SER A 92 0.84 2.17 -12.22
C SER A 92 0.37 0.79 -12.67
N ALA A 93 1.31 -0.08 -13.09
CA ALA A 93 1.01 -1.46 -13.44
C ALA A 93 0.46 -2.24 -12.23
N LEU A 94 1.04 -2.05 -11.04
CA LEU A 94 0.56 -2.72 -9.83
C LEU A 94 -0.89 -2.35 -9.50
N LEU A 95 -1.24 -1.06 -9.61
CA LEU A 95 -2.59 -0.59 -9.32
C LEU A 95 -3.59 -1.02 -10.40
N ALA A 96 -3.21 -0.97 -11.68
CA ALA A 96 -4.01 -1.47 -12.78
C ALA A 96 -4.32 -2.97 -12.64
N ASP A 97 -3.33 -3.78 -12.23
CA ASP A 97 -3.51 -5.21 -11.94
C ASP A 97 -4.52 -5.44 -10.80
N TRP A 98 -4.47 -4.64 -9.73
CA TRP A 98 -5.43 -4.74 -8.63
C TRP A 98 -6.87 -4.41 -9.02
N TRP A 99 -7.05 -3.54 -10.02
CA TRP A 99 -8.37 -3.23 -10.58
C TRP A 99 -8.78 -4.14 -11.74
N GLY A 100 -7.85 -4.93 -12.30
CA GLY A 100 -8.10 -5.74 -13.48
C GLY A 100 -8.20 -4.91 -14.77
N GLY A 101 -7.62 -3.71 -14.78
CA GLY A 101 -7.51 -2.85 -15.95
C GLY A 101 -8.70 -1.91 -16.22
N ALA A 102 -9.69 -1.82 -15.33
CA ALA A 102 -10.80 -0.88 -15.46
C ALA A 102 -11.27 -0.35 -14.10
N PRO A 103 -11.70 0.92 -14.00
CA PRO A 103 -12.35 1.45 -12.79
C PRO A 103 -13.69 0.75 -12.54
N ASP A 104 -14.13 0.72 -11.28
CA ASP A 104 -15.51 0.34 -10.96
C ASP A 104 -16.44 1.46 -11.49
N HIS A 105 -17.54 1.09 -12.18
CA HIS A 105 -18.42 2.07 -12.86
C HIS A 105 -19.15 2.99 -11.87
N ASP A 106 -19.33 2.54 -10.62
CA ASP A 106 -19.91 3.31 -9.52
C ASP A 106 -18.82 4.00 -8.65
N GLY A 107 -17.58 4.05 -9.15
CA GLY A 107 -16.47 4.70 -8.47
C GLY A 107 -16.65 6.21 -8.41
N GLY A 108 -16.18 6.83 -7.32
CA GLY A 108 -16.11 8.29 -7.22
C GLY A 108 -15.07 8.87 -8.18
N LEU A 109 -15.15 10.18 -8.46
CA LEU A 109 -14.23 10.89 -9.40
C LEU A 109 -12.74 10.62 -9.11
N PHE A 110 -12.36 10.59 -7.83
CA PHE A 110 -10.99 10.27 -7.43
C PHE A 110 -10.55 8.86 -7.85
N GLU A 111 -11.39 7.85 -7.62
CA GLU A 111 -11.09 6.47 -8.05
C GLU A 111 -10.97 6.40 -9.57
N THR A 112 -11.94 6.96 -10.28
CA THR A 112 -11.96 6.95 -11.75
C THR A 112 -10.69 7.59 -12.31
N HIS A 113 -10.28 8.75 -11.79
CA HIS A 113 -9.05 9.42 -12.22
C HIS A 113 -7.80 8.62 -11.87
N LEU A 114 -7.73 8.08 -10.64
CA LEU A 114 -6.59 7.29 -10.18
C LEU A 114 -6.38 6.05 -11.05
N ILE A 115 -7.44 5.30 -11.33
CA ILE A 115 -7.36 4.06 -12.10
C ILE A 115 -7.17 4.34 -13.60
N ALA A 116 -7.79 5.38 -14.16
CA ALA A 116 -7.54 5.79 -15.54
C ALA A 116 -6.06 6.15 -15.78
N ASN A 117 -5.45 6.90 -14.87
CA ASN A 117 -4.03 7.21 -14.93
C ASN A 117 -3.15 5.97 -14.76
N ALA A 118 -3.53 5.03 -13.90
CA ALA A 118 -2.80 3.78 -13.73
C ALA A 118 -2.82 2.92 -15.01
N VAL A 119 -3.99 2.78 -15.64
CA VAL A 119 -4.16 2.03 -16.90
C VAL A 119 -3.42 2.69 -18.07
N ALA A 120 -3.37 4.03 -18.10
CA ALA A 120 -2.60 4.79 -19.07
C ALA A 120 -1.06 4.70 -18.84
N GLY A 121 -0.60 4.09 -17.74
CA GLY A 121 0.82 3.98 -17.41
C GLY A 121 1.44 5.26 -16.85
N ASN A 122 0.62 6.20 -16.35
CA ASN A 122 1.08 7.48 -15.81
C ASN A 122 1.70 7.31 -14.42
N THR A 123 2.88 6.68 -14.36
CA THR A 123 3.57 6.30 -13.12
C THR A 123 3.82 7.47 -12.18
N GLU A 124 4.24 8.62 -12.69
CA GLU A 124 4.51 9.81 -11.87
C GLU A 124 3.26 10.35 -11.18
N TYR A 125 2.11 10.34 -11.86
CA TYR A 125 0.84 10.72 -11.25
C TYR A 125 0.46 9.77 -10.12
N ILE A 126 0.67 8.46 -10.30
CA ILE A 126 0.40 7.47 -9.27
C ILE A 126 1.36 7.63 -8.10
N ARG A 127 2.67 7.82 -8.35
CA ARG A 127 3.66 8.11 -7.30
C ARG A 127 3.23 9.32 -6.48
N TYR A 128 2.89 10.42 -7.14
CA TYR A 128 2.40 11.62 -6.48
C TYR A 128 1.13 11.36 -5.65
N SER A 129 0.16 10.64 -6.22
CA SER A 129 -1.14 10.38 -5.58
C SER A 129 -1.07 9.41 -4.40
N VAL A 130 -0.09 8.49 -4.37
CA VAL A 130 0.11 7.53 -3.27
C VAL A 130 1.19 7.99 -2.29
N SER A 131 2.00 8.98 -2.66
CA SER A 131 3.01 9.58 -1.78
C SER A 131 2.36 10.31 -0.61
N GLN A 132 3.10 10.41 0.48
CA GLN A 132 2.78 11.39 1.51
C GLN A 132 3.15 12.77 0.99
N HIS A 133 2.23 13.71 1.07
CA HIS A 133 2.60 15.12 1.00
C HIS A 133 3.31 15.46 2.30
N HIS A 134 4.53 15.98 2.19
CA HIS A 134 5.32 16.33 3.38
C HIS A 134 4.61 17.36 4.26
N TYR A 135 3.72 18.18 3.72
CA TYR A 135 3.03 19.24 4.44
C TYR A 135 1.68 18.79 5.01
N GLU A 136 1.58 18.68 6.33
CA GLU A 136 0.33 18.35 7.02
C GLU A 136 -0.07 19.47 8.01
N TYR A 137 -1.35 19.82 8.06
CA TYR A 137 -1.87 20.83 8.99
C TYR A 137 -2.42 20.15 10.24
N LEU A 138 -1.56 19.94 11.23
CA LEU A 138 -1.85 19.10 12.42
C LEU A 138 -2.22 19.95 13.63
N ARG A 139 -3.20 20.85 13.49
CA ARG A 139 -3.61 21.73 14.60
C ARG A 139 -4.45 21.00 15.65
N ASP A 140 -5.18 19.97 15.25
CA ASP A 140 -5.97 19.13 16.15
C ASP A 140 -5.11 17.96 16.67
N PRO A 141 -5.09 17.69 18.00
CA PRO A 141 -4.46 16.49 18.54
C PRO A 141 -4.94 15.18 17.91
N ASP A 142 -6.22 15.07 17.53
CA ASP A 142 -6.76 13.86 16.89
C ASP A 142 -6.21 13.67 15.47
N ASP A 143 -6.05 14.77 14.71
CA ASP A 143 -5.43 14.72 13.37
C ASP A 143 -3.95 14.30 13.46
N LEU A 144 -3.21 14.86 14.44
CA LEU A 144 -1.84 14.46 14.72
C LEU A 144 -1.76 12.96 15.06
N ALA A 145 -2.63 12.47 15.93
CA ALA A 145 -2.68 11.07 16.34
C ALA A 145 -2.95 10.14 15.15
N ASP A 146 -3.95 10.48 14.33
CA ASP A 146 -4.32 9.68 13.15
C ASP A 146 -3.19 9.63 12.13
N VAL A 147 -2.59 10.78 11.81
CA VAL A 147 -1.48 10.86 10.83
C VAL A 147 -0.29 10.02 11.30
N VAL A 148 0.13 10.15 12.55
CA VAL A 148 1.24 9.37 13.13
C VAL A 148 0.92 7.87 13.10
N ALA A 149 -0.27 7.47 13.57
CA ALA A 149 -0.67 6.07 13.62
C ALA A 149 -0.82 5.45 12.23
N THR A 150 -1.42 6.18 11.29
CA THR A 150 -1.62 5.77 9.90
C THR A 150 -0.27 5.55 9.23
N GLU A 151 0.65 6.51 9.32
CA GLU A 151 1.95 6.42 8.66
C GLU A 151 2.88 5.38 9.27
N ARG A 152 2.89 5.27 10.60
CA ARG A 152 3.59 4.17 11.26
C ARG A 152 3.09 2.82 10.76
N THR A 153 1.78 2.67 10.62
CA THR A 153 1.15 1.43 10.13
C THR A 153 1.50 1.17 8.66
N ILE A 154 1.46 2.18 7.78
CA ILE A 154 1.84 2.05 6.37
C ILE A 154 3.31 1.63 6.25
N ARG A 155 4.22 2.24 7.01
CA ARG A 155 5.64 1.82 7.05
C ARG A 155 5.83 0.40 7.61
N GLY A 156 4.81 -0.17 8.24
CA GLY A 156 4.86 -1.48 8.89
C GLY A 156 5.72 -1.46 10.15
N TRP A 157 5.82 -0.31 10.82
CA TRP A 157 6.64 -0.13 12.00
C TRP A 157 5.84 -0.42 13.26
N SER A 158 6.48 -1.05 14.24
CA SER A 158 5.96 -1.10 15.61
C SER A 158 6.15 0.26 16.29
N VAL A 159 5.40 0.52 17.37
CA VAL A 159 5.59 1.70 18.22
C VAL A 159 7.05 1.82 18.67
N ARG A 160 7.66 0.69 19.06
CA ARG A 160 9.07 0.63 19.47
C ARG A 160 10.00 1.03 18.32
N ARG A 161 9.79 0.51 17.12
CA ARG A 161 10.62 0.87 15.96
C ARG A 161 10.54 2.36 15.61
N LEU A 162 9.35 2.96 15.71
CA LEU A 162 9.20 4.40 15.51
C LEU A 162 9.94 5.20 16.60
N ALA A 163 9.79 4.80 17.86
CA ALA A 163 10.47 5.44 18.97
C ALA A 163 12.00 5.35 18.85
N ASP A 164 12.53 4.18 18.49
CA ASP A 164 13.96 3.97 18.23
C ASP A 164 14.45 4.86 17.07
N SER A 165 13.66 4.96 15.99
CA SER A 165 13.98 5.83 14.84
C SER A 165 13.90 7.33 15.15
N ALA A 166 13.09 7.71 16.14
CA ALA A 166 12.90 9.09 16.58
C ALA A 166 13.78 9.48 17.78
N ASP A 167 14.55 8.52 18.34
CA ASP A 167 15.34 8.72 19.56
C ASP A 167 14.48 9.27 20.72
N ILE A 168 13.39 8.57 21.06
CA ILE A 168 12.46 8.92 22.15
C ILE A 168 11.95 7.68 22.89
N ASP A 169 11.31 7.88 24.04
CA ASP A 169 10.62 6.81 24.77
C ASP A 169 9.39 6.31 23.97
N PRO A 170 9.20 4.98 23.80
CA PRO A 170 7.98 4.40 23.23
C PRO A 170 6.68 4.85 23.90
N ALA A 171 6.70 5.23 25.17
CA ALA A 171 5.55 5.81 25.88
C ALA A 171 5.10 7.14 25.25
N ALA A 172 6.04 7.99 24.81
CA ALA A 172 5.70 9.25 24.16
C ALA A 172 4.95 9.03 22.83
N VAL A 173 5.36 8.04 22.03
CA VAL A 173 4.63 7.66 20.80
C VAL A 173 3.21 7.22 21.12
N ARG A 174 2.99 6.46 22.21
CA ARG A 174 1.64 6.04 22.61
C ARG A 174 0.75 7.20 23.05
N LEU A 175 1.32 8.20 23.73
CA LEU A 175 0.59 9.42 24.10
C LEU A 175 0.14 10.16 22.83
N ILE A 176 1.06 10.35 21.88
CA ILE A 176 0.79 11.01 20.59
C ILE A 176 -0.32 10.27 19.83
N GLU A 177 -0.24 8.95 19.68
CA GLU A 177 -1.25 8.15 18.96
C GLU A 177 -2.61 8.05 19.66
N ARG A 178 -2.72 8.52 20.91
CA ARG A 178 -3.98 8.59 21.66
C ARG A 178 -4.52 10.02 21.77
N ALA A 179 -3.91 10.97 21.06
CA ALA A 179 -4.22 12.39 21.20
C ALA A 179 -4.05 12.91 22.65
N GLU A 180 -3.18 12.26 23.43
CA GLU A 180 -2.85 12.66 24.80
C GLU A 180 -1.68 13.64 24.82
N GLN A 181 -1.48 14.34 25.94
CA GLN A 181 -0.37 15.28 26.09
C GLN A 181 0.99 14.57 25.98
N ALA A 182 1.80 15.02 25.02
CA ALA A 182 3.17 14.59 24.84
C ALA A 182 4.10 15.80 24.72
N PRO A 183 5.38 15.68 25.14
CA PRO A 183 6.34 16.76 24.96
C PRO A 183 6.45 17.18 23.49
N LEU A 184 6.40 18.48 23.20
CA LEU A 184 6.51 19.01 21.84
C LEU A 184 7.79 18.53 21.11
N SER A 185 8.88 18.34 21.86
CA SER A 185 10.13 17.76 21.33
C SER A 185 9.93 16.33 20.84
N ALA A 186 9.16 15.50 21.54
CA ALA A 186 8.84 14.14 21.14
C ALA A 186 7.93 14.12 19.91
N VAL A 187 6.95 15.03 19.83
CA VAL A 187 6.10 15.19 18.64
C VAL A 187 6.95 15.52 17.40
N ARG A 188 7.80 16.55 17.50
CA ARG A 188 8.66 16.97 16.38
C ARG A 188 9.63 15.87 15.94
N ARG A 189 10.22 15.12 16.88
CA ARG A 189 11.10 13.98 16.56
C ARG A 189 10.35 12.84 15.89
N THR A 190 9.13 12.54 16.36
CA THR A 190 8.26 11.51 15.77
C THR A 190 7.89 11.85 14.33
N LEU A 191 7.44 13.08 14.08
CA LEU A 191 7.08 13.54 12.73
C LEU A 191 8.30 13.53 11.78
N ARG A 192 9.47 13.98 12.26
CA ARG A 192 10.71 13.90 11.49
C ARG A 192 11.09 12.45 11.13
N ALA A 193 10.97 11.50 12.07
CA ALA A 193 11.24 10.10 11.78
C ALA A 193 10.26 9.49 10.76
N LEU A 194 9.04 10.03 10.69
CA LEU A 194 8.03 9.70 9.68
C LEU A 194 8.13 10.55 8.41
N ASP A 195 9.13 11.42 8.28
CA ASP A 195 9.31 12.31 7.14
C ASP A 195 8.10 13.25 6.87
N ILE A 196 7.45 13.67 7.95
CA ILE A 196 6.28 14.55 7.94
C ILE A 196 6.72 15.95 8.42
N GLU A 197 6.42 16.95 7.62
CA GLU A 197 6.67 18.37 7.88
C GLU A 197 5.34 19.07 8.27
N PRO A 198 5.11 19.35 9.56
CA PRO A 198 3.89 19.99 9.99
C PRO A 198 3.88 21.47 9.61
N THR A 199 2.80 21.94 8.99
CA THR A 199 2.51 23.36 8.76
C THR A 199 1.84 24.02 9.97
N ALA A 200 1.22 23.21 10.83
CA ALA A 200 0.72 23.59 12.14
C ALA A 200 0.86 22.41 13.10
N LEU A 201 0.99 22.71 14.39
CA LEU A 201 0.98 21.72 15.47
C LEU A 201 -0.07 22.12 16.52
N PRO A 202 -0.56 21.17 17.33
CA PRO A 202 -1.51 21.49 18.38
C PRO A 202 -0.84 22.34 19.46
N ASP A 203 -1.64 23.06 20.23
CA ASP A 203 -1.17 23.76 21.42
C ASP A 203 -0.92 22.72 22.54
N LEU A 204 0.24 22.06 22.46
CA LEU A 204 0.69 21.04 23.41
C LEU A 204 1.24 21.77 24.65
N ARG A 205 0.35 22.30 25.49
CA ARG A 205 0.76 22.97 26.72
C ARG A 205 1.64 22.05 27.57
N ILE A 206 2.77 22.60 28.00
CA ILE A 206 3.67 21.98 28.97
C ILE A 206 2.88 21.87 30.27
N ALA A 207 2.61 20.66 30.75
CA ALA A 207 2.10 20.50 32.10
C ALA A 207 3.13 21.11 33.07
N PRO A 208 2.70 21.93 34.06
CA PRO A 208 3.60 22.56 35.02
C PRO A 208 4.42 21.54 35.82
#